data_AF-A0A7V2V1Q9-F1
#
_entry.id   AF-A0A7V2V1Q9-F1
#
_cell.length_a   1.000
_cell.length_b   1.000
_cell.length_c   1.000
_cell.angle_alpha   90.00
_cell.angle_beta   90.00
_cell.angle_gamma   90.00
#
_symmetry.space_group_name_H-M   'P 1'
#
loop_
_entity.id
_entity.type
_entity.pdbx_description
1 polymer ?
#
loop_
_entity_poly.entity_id
_entity_poly.type
_entity_poly.pdbx_seq_one_letter_code
_entity_poly.pdbx_strand_id
1 'polypeptide(L)'
;MARWIIGPALTLALIPAAGAAPSAPIAAVPPGNAGADRADLSELMKDPAFRERLQRWRTMSDAERSQLKLRYEQWSRFPEPQRDCIRMSWVRFRTLHPDQQAAAKAWYRALPEEHRRSLKLYAARAYSFSRMNQIPLHHFTSWVRNLPAGELDRIRQLPSDRRAESIQRLNRRFYEHVARKVEAQLPEMERESFRALSFDEKMARVRKWFADRKALDAEKRGETPWWERPLPARTLKGDGASAPLRKAKPAEGSS
;
A
#
# COMPACT_ATOMS: atom_id res chain seq x y z
N MET A 1 -18.17 22.46 16.04
CA MET A 1 -16.72 22.18 15.89
C MET A 1 -16.52 20.78 15.32
N ALA A 2 -16.44 20.64 13.99
CA ALA A 2 -16.21 19.34 13.34
C ALA A 2 -14.69 19.11 13.15
N ARG A 3 -14.06 18.39 14.07
CA ARG A 3 -12.64 18.00 13.99
C ARG A 3 -12.47 16.82 13.01
N TRP A 4 -12.29 17.18 11.73
CA TRP A 4 -11.59 16.49 10.63
C TRP A 4 -11.32 14.97 10.75
N ILE A 5 -12.15 14.17 10.07
CA ILE A 5 -11.95 12.76 9.77
C ILE A 5 -11.21 12.63 8.44
N ILE A 6 -9.91 12.95 8.39
CA ILE A 6 -9.08 12.62 7.23
C ILE A 6 -7.83 11.92 7.76
N GLY A 7 -7.90 10.59 7.76
CA GLY A 7 -6.85 9.74 8.31
C GLY A 7 -5.66 9.54 7.36
N PRO A 8 -4.53 8.98 7.85
CA PRO A 8 -3.37 8.64 7.04
C PRO A 8 -3.64 7.68 5.87
N ALA A 9 -4.74 6.90 5.93
CA ALA A 9 -5.20 6.10 4.79
C ALA A 9 -5.60 6.98 3.59
N LEU A 10 -6.19 8.16 3.82
CA LEU A 10 -6.45 9.15 2.77
C LEU A 10 -5.17 9.76 2.24
N THR A 11 -4.14 9.88 3.08
CA THR A 11 -2.85 10.43 2.68
C THR A 11 -2.16 9.58 1.62
N LEU A 12 -2.27 8.24 1.66
CA LEU A 12 -1.78 7.35 0.59
C LEU A 12 -2.51 7.54 -0.74
N ALA A 13 -3.81 7.84 -0.70
CA ALA A 13 -4.60 8.16 -1.89
C ALA A 13 -4.33 9.57 -2.42
N LEU A 14 -3.87 10.48 -1.55
CA LEU A 14 -3.66 11.89 -1.84
C LEU A 14 -2.23 12.23 -2.20
N ILE A 15 -1.26 11.29 -2.16
CA ILE A 15 0.13 11.47 -2.64
C ILE A 15 0.07 11.85 -4.13
N PRO A 16 0.28 13.13 -4.49
CA PRO A 16 0.48 13.51 -5.86
C PRO A 16 1.97 13.28 -6.13
N ALA A 17 2.28 12.51 -7.16
CA ALA A 17 3.41 12.90 -7.98
C ALA A 17 3.10 14.35 -8.45
N ALA A 18 4.02 15.28 -8.19
CA ALA A 18 3.78 16.71 -8.20
C ALA A 18 3.14 17.24 -9.51
N GLY A 19 2.28 18.26 -9.38
CA GLY A 19 1.70 19.03 -10.49
C GLY A 19 0.35 18.49 -10.98
N ALA A 20 -0.67 19.37 -10.92
CA ALA A 20 -2.07 19.23 -11.38
C ALA A 20 -2.77 17.92 -11.02
N ALA A 21 -3.85 17.95 -10.22
CA ALA A 21 -4.58 16.73 -9.83
C ALA A 21 -5.02 15.94 -11.07
N PRO A 22 -4.38 14.81 -11.41
CA PRO A 22 -4.95 13.90 -12.35
C PRO A 22 -5.87 12.99 -11.55
N SER A 23 -6.88 12.48 -12.22
CA SER A 23 -7.48 11.19 -11.93
C SER A 23 -6.34 10.15 -11.80
N ALA A 24 -5.83 9.94 -10.58
CA ALA A 24 -4.73 9.01 -10.30
C ALA A 24 -5.24 7.55 -10.41
N PRO A 25 -4.38 6.56 -10.68
CA PRO A 25 -4.37 5.84 -11.95
C PRO A 25 -4.65 4.36 -11.72
N ILE A 26 -5.72 4.03 -11.01
CA ILE A 26 -6.04 2.61 -10.72
C ILE A 26 -6.95 1.98 -11.78
N ALA A 27 -7.47 2.77 -12.71
CA ALA A 27 -8.12 2.25 -13.92
C ALA A 27 -7.41 2.65 -15.22
N ALA A 28 -6.34 3.46 -15.13
CA ALA A 28 -5.55 3.87 -16.29
C ALA A 28 -4.30 3.00 -16.37
N VAL A 29 -4.47 1.70 -16.61
CA VAL A 29 -3.45 1.01 -17.40
C VAL A 29 -3.47 1.74 -18.75
N PRO A 30 -2.36 2.36 -19.20
CA PRO A 30 -2.32 2.93 -20.53
C PRO A 30 -2.74 1.80 -21.48
N PRO A 31 -3.71 2.00 -22.37
CA PRO A 31 -4.24 0.92 -23.21
C PRO A 31 -3.17 0.23 -24.08
N GLY A 32 -1.96 0.80 -24.18
CA GLY A 32 -0.80 0.18 -24.82
C GLY A 32 0.24 -0.47 -23.90
N ASN A 33 -0.01 -0.61 -22.59
CA ASN A 33 0.95 -1.18 -21.63
C ASN A 33 0.40 -2.41 -20.86
N ALA A 34 -0.87 -2.76 -21.08
CA ALA A 34 -1.34 -4.10 -20.74
C ALA A 34 -0.76 -5.03 -21.81
N GLY A 35 -0.02 -6.07 -21.40
CA GLY A 35 0.26 -7.22 -22.26
C GLY A 35 -1.00 -8.03 -22.57
N ALA A 36 -2.13 -7.36 -22.80
CA ALA A 36 -3.36 -7.95 -23.25
C ALA A 36 -3.13 -8.33 -24.72
N ASP A 37 -3.04 -9.63 -24.96
CA ASP A 37 -3.10 -10.18 -26.31
C ASP A 37 -4.22 -9.49 -27.08
N ARG A 38 -3.92 -9.12 -28.32
CA ARG A 38 -4.76 -8.28 -29.20
C ARG A 38 -6.22 -8.75 -29.32
N ALA A 39 -6.49 -10.00 -28.97
CA ALA A 39 -7.81 -10.63 -28.92
C ALA A 39 -8.73 -10.12 -27.79
N ASP A 40 -8.19 -9.57 -26.69
CA ASP A 40 -8.98 -9.16 -25.51
C ASP A 40 -9.47 -7.70 -25.56
N LEU A 41 -8.99 -6.92 -26.54
CA LEU A 41 -9.40 -5.52 -26.69
C LEU A 41 -10.86 -5.37 -27.15
N SER A 42 -11.40 -6.33 -27.91
CA SER A 42 -12.79 -6.30 -28.38
C SER A 42 -13.80 -6.48 -27.23
N GLU A 43 -13.48 -7.32 -26.24
CA GLU A 43 -14.30 -7.49 -25.04
C GLU A 43 -14.18 -6.26 -24.13
N LEU A 44 -12.98 -5.72 -23.92
CA LEU A 44 -12.79 -4.48 -23.18
C LEU A 44 -13.51 -3.29 -23.82
N MET A 45 -13.63 -3.25 -25.16
CA MET A 45 -14.37 -2.20 -25.87
C MET A 45 -15.87 -2.21 -25.58
N LYS A 46 -16.45 -3.32 -25.09
CA LYS A 46 -17.85 -3.38 -24.65
C LYS A 46 -18.07 -2.66 -23.32
N ASP A 47 -17.05 -2.57 -22.45
CA ASP A 47 -17.12 -1.82 -21.18
C ASP A 47 -17.20 -0.30 -21.47
N PRO A 48 -18.32 0.38 -21.14
CA PRO A 48 -18.45 1.82 -21.33
C PRO A 48 -17.39 2.62 -20.54
N ALA A 49 -16.97 2.13 -19.38
CA ALA A 49 -15.95 2.80 -18.58
C ALA A 49 -14.57 2.68 -19.23
N PHE A 50 -14.27 1.56 -19.89
CA PHE A 50 -13.03 1.40 -20.69
C PHE A 50 -13.03 2.35 -21.89
N ARG A 51 -14.16 2.46 -22.61
CA ARG A 51 -14.31 3.41 -23.72
C ARG A 51 -14.05 4.84 -23.29
N GLU A 52 -14.63 5.28 -22.18
CA GLU A 52 -14.41 6.62 -21.64
C GLU A 52 -12.93 6.86 -21.29
N ARG A 53 -12.28 5.87 -20.64
CA ARG A 53 -10.85 5.95 -20.29
C ARG A 53 -9.97 6.02 -21.54
N LEU A 54 -10.26 5.23 -22.55
CA LEU A 54 -9.54 5.23 -23.83
C LEU A 54 -9.73 6.54 -24.58
N GLN A 55 -10.96 7.07 -24.62
CA GLN A 55 -11.24 8.37 -25.24
C GLN A 55 -10.46 9.48 -24.52
N ARG A 56 -10.51 9.52 -23.18
CA ARG A 56 -9.75 10.48 -22.38
C ARG A 56 -8.24 10.37 -22.64
N TRP A 57 -7.71 9.15 -22.74
CA TRP A 57 -6.30 8.93 -23.10
C TRP A 57 -5.95 9.46 -24.50
N ARG A 58 -6.84 9.26 -25.47
CA ARG A 58 -6.68 9.76 -26.84
C ARG A 58 -6.76 11.28 -26.93
N THR A 59 -7.54 11.94 -26.09
CA THR A 59 -7.64 13.41 -26.06
C THR A 59 -6.55 14.09 -25.23
N MET A 60 -5.78 13.35 -24.42
CA MET A 60 -4.62 13.91 -23.71
C MET A 60 -3.49 14.30 -24.67
N SER A 61 -2.81 15.40 -24.33
CA SER A 61 -1.55 15.81 -24.98
C SER A 61 -0.42 14.80 -24.68
N ASP A 62 0.63 14.81 -25.50
CA ASP A 62 1.76 13.90 -25.30
C ASP A 62 2.52 14.18 -23.99
N ALA A 63 2.54 15.44 -23.54
CA ALA A 63 3.09 15.81 -22.23
C ALA A 63 2.30 15.17 -21.07
N GLU A 64 0.96 15.22 -21.12
CA GLU A 64 0.09 14.58 -20.11
C GLU A 64 0.22 13.06 -20.12
N ARG A 65 0.24 12.45 -21.31
CA ARG A 65 0.45 11.00 -21.46
C ARG A 65 1.79 10.57 -20.88
N SER A 66 2.85 11.35 -21.12
CA SER A 66 4.20 11.08 -20.60
C SER A 66 4.24 11.16 -19.07
N GLN A 67 3.60 12.18 -18.47
CA GLN A 67 3.45 12.26 -17.02
C GLN A 67 2.66 11.08 -16.45
N LEU A 68 1.59 10.64 -17.12
CA LEU A 68 0.78 9.52 -16.65
C LEU A 68 1.54 8.18 -16.75
N LYS A 69 2.32 7.97 -17.81
CA LYS A 69 3.25 6.82 -17.93
C LYS A 69 4.26 6.81 -16.78
N LEU A 70 4.91 7.93 -16.49
CA LEU A 70 5.87 8.03 -15.40
C LEU A 70 5.23 7.70 -14.03
N ARG A 71 4.02 8.19 -13.78
CA ARG A 71 3.27 7.87 -12.55
C ARG A 71 2.91 6.39 -12.47
N TYR A 72 2.51 5.81 -13.60
CA TYR A 72 2.20 4.38 -13.69
C TYR A 72 3.45 3.52 -13.42
N GLU A 73 4.60 3.87 -13.99
CA GLU A 73 5.87 3.20 -13.73
C GLU A 73 6.30 3.30 -12.27
N GLN A 74 6.15 4.48 -11.66
CA GLN A 74 6.42 4.66 -10.23
C GLN A 74 5.48 3.77 -9.39
N TRP A 75 4.21 3.69 -9.76
CA TRP A 75 3.24 2.85 -9.06
C TRP A 75 3.50 1.34 -9.27
N SER A 76 3.88 0.93 -10.48
CA SER A 76 4.10 -0.48 -10.82
C SER A 76 5.34 -1.06 -10.12
N ARG A 77 6.30 -0.22 -9.74
CA ARG A 77 7.46 -0.58 -8.92
C ARG A 77 7.12 -0.92 -7.47
N PHE A 78 5.94 -0.54 -6.97
CA PHE A 78 5.53 -0.95 -5.62
C PHE A 78 5.19 -2.45 -5.58
N PRO A 79 5.58 -3.18 -4.51
CA PRO A 79 5.13 -4.55 -4.28
C PRO A 79 3.60 -4.68 -4.28
N GLU A 80 3.06 -5.84 -4.69
CA GLU A 80 1.60 -6.06 -4.77
C GLU A 80 0.84 -5.64 -3.51
N PRO A 81 1.29 -6.00 -2.30
CA PRO A 81 0.60 -5.62 -1.09
C PRO A 81 0.55 -4.09 -0.86
N GLN A 82 1.55 -3.34 -1.37
CA GLN A 82 1.55 -1.86 -1.34
C GLN A 82 0.58 -1.29 -2.36
N ARG A 83 0.55 -1.87 -3.56
CA ARG A 83 -0.41 -1.50 -4.61
C ARG A 83 -1.84 -1.69 -4.12
N ASP A 84 -2.15 -2.80 -3.45
CA ASP A 84 -3.45 -3.05 -2.82
C ASP A 84 -3.84 -1.96 -1.82
N CYS A 85 -2.92 -1.55 -0.96
CA CYS A 85 -3.20 -0.51 0.03
C CYS A 85 -3.50 0.84 -0.62
N ILE A 86 -2.73 1.21 -1.66
CA ILE A 86 -2.99 2.41 -2.45
C ILE A 86 -4.37 2.29 -3.14
N ARG A 87 -4.69 1.12 -3.70
CA ARG A 87 -6.00 0.83 -4.32
C ARG A 87 -7.16 1.01 -3.35
N MET A 88 -7.09 0.38 -2.18
CA MET A 88 -8.12 0.51 -1.14
C MET A 88 -8.27 1.96 -0.64
N SER A 89 -7.14 2.65 -0.46
CA SER A 89 -7.13 4.05 -0.03
C SER A 89 -7.82 4.95 -1.05
N TRP A 90 -7.53 4.72 -2.34
CA TRP A 90 -8.16 5.43 -3.44
C TRP A 90 -9.65 5.16 -3.54
N VAL A 91 -10.09 3.90 -3.42
CA VAL A 91 -11.51 3.54 -3.39
C VAL A 91 -12.21 4.29 -2.27
N ARG A 92 -11.66 4.28 -1.05
CA ARG A 92 -12.23 5.02 0.10
C ARG A 92 -12.30 6.53 -0.14
N PHE A 93 -11.30 7.11 -0.80
CA PHE A 93 -11.33 8.52 -1.16
C PHE A 93 -12.46 8.81 -2.15
N ARG A 94 -12.65 7.95 -3.16
CA ARG A 94 -13.69 8.10 -4.18
C ARG A 94 -15.11 7.92 -3.64
N THR A 95 -15.27 7.17 -2.55
CA THR A 95 -16.57 7.03 -1.87
C THR A 95 -16.92 8.19 -0.94
N LEU A 96 -16.01 9.14 -0.69
CA LEU A 96 -16.33 10.34 0.09
C LEU A 96 -17.24 11.30 -0.69
N HIS A 97 -18.05 12.09 0.01
CA HIS A 97 -18.85 13.16 -0.61
C HIS A 97 -17.91 14.17 -1.34
N PRO A 98 -18.32 14.78 -2.47
CA PRO A 98 -17.50 15.74 -3.19
C PRO A 98 -16.87 16.83 -2.30
N ASP A 99 -17.61 17.36 -1.33
CA ASP A 99 -17.10 18.38 -0.40
C ASP A 99 -15.98 17.82 0.50
N GLN A 100 -16.13 16.58 0.97
CA GLN A 100 -15.11 15.90 1.77
C GLN A 100 -13.86 15.62 0.94
N GLN A 101 -14.03 15.24 -0.35
CA GLN A 101 -12.92 15.07 -1.27
C GLN A 101 -12.18 16.39 -1.51
N ALA A 102 -12.93 17.49 -1.72
CA ALA A 102 -12.37 18.81 -1.92
C ALA A 102 -11.61 19.29 -0.68
N ALA A 103 -12.21 19.13 0.50
CA ALA A 103 -11.60 19.49 1.77
C ALA A 103 -10.32 18.68 2.05
N ALA A 104 -10.31 17.38 1.70
CA ALA A 104 -9.11 16.55 1.84
C ALA A 104 -7.99 16.93 0.87
N LYS A 105 -8.32 17.28 -0.38
CA LYS A 105 -7.36 17.83 -1.34
C LYS A 105 -6.81 19.17 -0.86
N ALA A 106 -7.67 20.07 -0.37
CA ALA A 106 -7.30 21.39 0.11
C ALA A 106 -6.38 21.29 1.33
N TRP A 107 -6.74 20.48 2.32
CA TRP A 107 -5.91 20.18 3.49
C TRP A 107 -4.54 19.66 3.08
N TYR A 108 -4.47 18.66 2.20
CA TYR A 108 -3.19 18.11 1.77
C TYR A 108 -2.34 19.14 1.02
N ARG A 109 -2.94 19.97 0.16
CA ARG A 109 -2.23 21.04 -0.58
C ARG A 109 -1.74 22.17 0.32
N ALA A 110 -2.48 22.48 1.39
CA ALA A 110 -2.10 23.49 2.37
C ALA A 110 -0.90 23.06 3.23
N LEU A 111 -0.55 21.77 3.26
CA LEU A 111 0.63 21.31 3.98
C LEU A 111 1.93 21.78 3.30
N PRO A 112 2.90 22.29 4.09
CA PRO A 112 4.25 22.55 3.58
C PRO A 112 4.85 21.32 2.89
N GLU A 113 5.69 21.53 1.88
CA GLU A 113 6.31 20.42 1.12
C GLU A 113 7.03 19.43 2.03
N GLU A 114 7.70 19.91 3.08
CA GLU A 114 8.34 19.06 4.07
C GLU A 114 7.36 18.13 4.81
N HIS A 115 6.19 18.65 5.20
CA HIS A 115 5.15 17.88 5.87
C HIS A 115 4.50 16.87 4.91
N ARG A 116 4.37 17.22 3.63
CA ARG A 116 3.92 16.27 2.61
C ARG A 116 4.93 15.12 2.43
N ARG A 117 6.23 15.41 2.41
CA ARG A 117 7.29 14.38 2.35
C ARG A 117 7.29 13.49 3.59
N SER A 118 7.15 14.06 4.79
CA SER A 118 7.10 13.28 6.03
C SER A 118 5.89 12.35 6.05
N LEU A 119 4.73 12.81 5.57
CA LEU A 119 3.53 11.98 5.40
C LEU A 119 3.73 10.81 4.43
N LYS A 120 4.44 11.02 3.31
CA LYS A 120 4.78 9.94 2.36
C LYS A 120 5.66 8.88 3.02
N LEU A 121 6.73 9.30 3.70
CA LEU A 121 7.64 8.40 4.42
C LEU A 121 6.93 7.67 5.55
N TYR A 122 6.08 8.39 6.28
CA TYR A 122 5.28 7.85 7.37
C TYR A 122 4.31 6.78 6.86
N ALA A 123 3.63 7.03 5.74
CA ALA A 123 2.73 6.07 5.14
C ALA A 123 3.46 4.81 4.64
N ALA A 124 4.63 4.96 4.01
CA ALA A 124 5.47 3.83 3.62
C ALA A 124 5.92 3.01 4.84
N ARG A 125 6.29 3.69 5.94
CA ARG A 125 6.68 3.03 7.19
C ARG A 125 5.51 2.33 7.86
N ALA A 126 4.35 2.98 7.94
CA ALA A 126 3.09 2.44 8.46
C ALA A 126 2.73 1.15 7.73
N TYR A 127 2.89 1.17 6.42
CA TYR A 127 2.66 0.04 5.54
C TYR A 127 3.62 -1.12 5.83
N SER A 128 4.93 -0.87 5.79
CA SER A 128 5.94 -1.90 6.08
C SER A 128 5.75 -2.50 7.46
N PHE A 129 5.43 -1.65 8.43
CA PHE A 129 5.15 -2.05 9.80
C PHE A 129 3.89 -2.93 9.92
N SER A 130 2.79 -2.55 9.26
CA SER A 130 1.55 -3.34 9.21
C SER A 130 1.80 -4.72 8.59
N ARG A 131 2.59 -4.77 7.51
CA ARG A 131 2.97 -6.03 6.85
C ARG A 131 3.84 -6.92 7.75
N MET A 132 4.87 -6.37 8.38
CA MET A 132 5.79 -7.16 9.24
C MET A 132 5.10 -7.70 10.49
N ASN A 133 4.14 -6.96 11.05
CA ASN A 133 3.51 -7.32 12.32
C ASN A 133 2.12 -7.90 12.18
N GLN A 134 1.59 -8.03 10.97
CA GLN A 134 0.21 -8.48 10.71
C GLN A 134 -0.86 -7.64 11.42
N ILE A 135 -0.51 -6.45 11.92
CA ILE A 135 -1.43 -5.52 12.59
C ILE A 135 -2.10 -4.67 11.50
N PRO A 136 -3.43 -4.56 11.46
CA PRO A 136 -4.12 -3.74 10.49
C PRO A 136 -3.68 -2.27 10.54
N LEU A 137 -3.42 -1.69 9.36
CA LEU A 137 -2.95 -0.31 9.20
C LEU A 137 -3.85 0.74 9.91
N HIS A 138 -5.15 0.49 10.02
CA HIS A 138 -6.07 1.43 10.66
C HIS A 138 -5.77 1.63 12.16
N HIS A 139 -5.24 0.63 12.87
CA HIS A 139 -4.82 0.80 14.27
C HIS A 139 -3.63 1.75 14.39
N PHE A 140 -2.62 1.59 13.54
CA PHE A 140 -1.45 2.47 13.50
C PHE A 140 -1.82 3.90 13.14
N THR A 141 -2.63 4.07 12.11
CA THR A 141 -3.05 5.38 11.63
C THR A 141 -4.01 6.10 12.59
N SER A 142 -4.83 5.35 13.35
CA SER A 142 -5.63 5.90 14.46
C SER A 142 -4.74 6.33 15.62
N TRP A 143 -3.77 5.51 16.01
CA TRP A 143 -2.86 5.81 17.11
C TRP A 143 -2.02 7.06 16.85
N VAL A 144 -1.43 7.18 15.65
CA VAL A 144 -0.63 8.36 15.30
C VAL A 144 -1.44 9.65 15.26
N ARG A 145 -2.74 9.57 14.94
CA ARG A 145 -3.62 10.73 14.99
C ARG A 145 -3.78 11.29 16.41
N ASN A 146 -3.52 10.46 17.42
CA ASN A 146 -3.57 10.82 18.83
C ASN A 146 -2.19 11.11 19.44
N LEU A 147 -1.11 11.11 18.63
CA LEU A 147 0.19 11.56 19.12
C LEU A 147 0.14 13.08 19.38
N PRO A 148 0.78 13.56 20.45
CA PRO A 148 1.08 14.98 20.64
C PRO A 148 1.56 15.65 19.35
N ALA A 149 1.01 16.82 19.05
CA ALA A 149 1.42 17.62 17.90
C ALA A 149 2.94 17.85 17.92
N GLY A 150 3.58 17.72 16.77
CA GLY A 150 5.04 17.87 16.62
C GLY A 150 5.88 16.76 17.24
N GLU A 151 5.32 15.67 17.79
CA GLU A 151 6.12 14.56 18.32
C GLU A 151 6.98 13.88 17.25
N LEU A 152 6.42 13.60 16.08
CA LEU A 152 7.16 13.01 14.97
C LEU A 152 8.25 13.96 14.44
N ASP A 153 7.99 15.27 14.42
CA ASP A 153 8.95 16.28 13.98
C ASP A 153 10.10 16.42 14.98
N ARG A 154 9.79 16.41 16.29
CA ARG A 154 10.80 16.36 17.35
C ARG A 154 11.70 15.14 17.19
N ILE A 155 11.12 13.95 17.00
CA ILE A 155 11.90 12.72 16.77
C ILE A 155 12.78 12.85 15.52
N ARG A 156 12.25 13.45 14.45
CA ARG A 156 13.00 13.66 13.20
C ARG A 156 14.17 14.63 13.38
N GLN A 157 14.05 15.64 14.22
CA GLN A 157 15.12 16.61 14.49
C GLN A 157 16.23 16.05 15.38
N LEU A 158 16.01 14.92 16.06
CA LEU A 158 17.04 14.30 16.89
C LEU A 158 18.24 13.79 16.06
N PRO A 159 19.45 13.78 16.66
CA PRO A 159 20.60 13.02 16.17
C PRO A 159 20.27 11.54 15.91
N SER A 160 21.02 10.88 15.04
CA SER A 160 20.70 9.53 14.53
C SER A 160 20.53 8.48 15.64
N ASP A 161 21.44 8.48 16.62
CA ASP A 161 21.43 7.61 17.79
C ASP A 161 20.18 7.83 18.67
N ARG A 162 19.88 9.08 19.01
CA ARG A 162 18.70 9.45 19.81
C ARG A 162 17.38 9.26 19.06
N ARG A 163 17.41 9.40 17.74
CA ARG A 163 16.27 9.16 16.86
C ARG A 163 15.90 7.69 16.86
N ALA A 164 16.87 6.77 16.76
CA ALA A 164 16.62 5.34 16.78
C ALA A 164 15.95 4.91 18.10
N GLU A 165 16.48 5.37 19.23
CA GLU A 165 15.92 5.12 20.56
C GLU A 165 14.49 5.67 20.70
N SER A 166 14.25 6.90 20.23
CA SER A 166 12.92 7.52 20.30
C SER A 166 11.90 6.83 19.41
N ILE A 167 12.33 6.32 18.24
CA ILE A 167 11.53 5.46 17.38
C ILE A 167 11.17 4.16 18.09
N GLN A 168 12.12 3.52 18.79
CA GLN A 168 11.85 2.29 19.55
C GLN A 168 10.82 2.53 20.66
N ARG A 169 10.96 3.63 21.43
CA ARG A 169 9.97 4.05 22.43
C ARG A 169 8.60 4.30 21.81
N LEU A 170 8.56 5.00 20.68
CA LEU A 170 7.34 5.29 19.94
C LEU A 170 6.66 3.99 19.49
N ASN A 171 7.41 3.05 18.92
CA ASN A 171 6.91 1.73 18.53
C ASN A 171 6.38 0.95 19.75
N ARG A 172 7.08 0.96 20.88
CA ARG A 172 6.63 0.31 22.12
C ARG A 172 5.29 0.86 22.60
N ARG A 173 5.12 2.19 22.63
CA ARG A 173 3.84 2.85 22.99
C ARG A 173 2.72 2.49 22.03
N PHE A 174 3.02 2.34 20.74
CA PHE A 174 2.04 1.86 19.76
C PHE A 174 1.60 0.43 20.07
N TYR A 175 2.55 -0.45 20.33
CA TYR A 175 2.27 -1.85 20.65
C TYR A 175 1.48 -2.01 21.95
N GLU A 176 1.82 -1.26 22.99
CA GLU A 176 1.03 -1.19 24.23
C GLU A 176 -0.40 -0.68 23.97
N HIS A 177 -0.58 0.28 23.06
CA HIS A 177 -1.91 0.72 22.65
C HIS A 177 -2.71 -0.39 21.95
N VAL A 178 -2.07 -1.14 21.04
CA VAL A 178 -2.72 -2.27 20.36
C VAL A 178 -3.03 -3.39 21.34
N ALA A 179 -2.10 -3.74 22.23
CA ALA A 179 -2.29 -4.75 23.26
C ALA A 179 -3.49 -4.43 24.14
N ARG A 180 -3.64 -3.18 24.61
CA ARG A 180 -4.82 -2.75 25.36
C ARG A 180 -6.14 -2.89 24.59
N LYS A 181 -6.13 -2.63 23.27
CA LYS A 181 -7.31 -2.83 22.41
C LYS A 181 -7.67 -4.30 22.22
N VAL A 182 -6.68 -5.18 22.19
CA VAL A 182 -6.91 -6.63 22.13
C VAL A 182 -7.42 -7.13 23.49
N GLU A 183 -6.77 -6.74 24.58
CA GLU A 183 -7.19 -7.05 25.96
C GLU A 183 -8.65 -6.69 26.21
N ALA A 184 -9.09 -5.49 25.80
CA ALA A 184 -10.47 -5.05 25.94
C ALA A 184 -11.49 -5.94 25.20
N GLN A 185 -11.06 -6.67 24.18
CA GLN A 185 -11.89 -7.60 23.40
C GLN A 185 -11.79 -9.05 23.87
N LEU A 186 -10.88 -9.37 24.80
CA LEU A 186 -10.78 -10.71 25.39
C LEU A 186 -11.86 -10.91 26.45
N PRO A 187 -12.32 -12.17 26.66
CA PRO A 187 -13.15 -12.55 27.81
C PRO A 187 -12.45 -12.18 29.13
N GLU A 188 -13.21 -11.86 30.17
CA GLU A 188 -12.66 -11.38 31.45
C GLU A 188 -11.60 -12.34 32.03
N MET A 189 -11.88 -13.66 32.01
CA MET A 189 -10.95 -14.69 32.50
C MET A 189 -9.61 -14.70 31.75
N GLU A 190 -9.59 -14.29 30.48
CA GLU A 190 -8.35 -14.22 29.70
C GLU A 190 -7.58 -12.91 29.92
N ARG A 191 -8.24 -11.83 30.38
CA ARG A 191 -7.61 -10.52 30.56
C ARG A 191 -6.51 -10.56 31.61
N GLU A 192 -6.74 -11.25 32.72
CA GLU A 192 -5.74 -11.38 33.79
C GLU A 192 -4.50 -12.14 33.30
N SER A 193 -4.72 -13.28 32.61
CA SER A 193 -3.62 -14.03 32.00
C SER A 193 -2.85 -13.18 30.98
N PHE A 194 -3.55 -12.37 30.19
CA PHE A 194 -2.95 -11.47 29.21
C PHE A 194 -2.15 -10.35 29.89
N ARG A 195 -2.62 -9.79 31.00
CA ARG A 195 -1.92 -8.75 31.77
C ARG A 195 -0.60 -9.25 32.37
N ALA A 196 -0.58 -10.50 32.82
CA ALA A 196 0.60 -11.14 33.42
C ALA A 196 1.73 -11.40 32.42
N LEU A 197 1.43 -11.47 31.12
CA LEU A 197 2.43 -11.69 30.07
C LEU A 197 3.47 -10.55 30.00
N SER A 198 4.71 -10.92 29.67
CA SER A 198 5.74 -9.98 29.26
C SER A 198 5.34 -9.23 27.99
N PHE A 199 6.06 -8.16 27.66
CA PHE A 199 5.76 -7.38 26.46
C PHE A 199 5.85 -8.23 25.18
N ASP A 200 6.88 -9.06 25.04
CA ASP A 200 7.09 -9.88 23.84
C ASP A 200 6.02 -10.97 23.71
N GLU A 201 5.62 -11.59 24.81
CA GLU A 201 4.51 -12.56 24.84
C GLU A 201 3.17 -11.90 24.50
N LYS A 202 2.89 -10.70 25.05
CA LYS A 202 1.71 -9.91 24.66
C LYS A 202 1.72 -9.67 23.16
N MET A 203 2.88 -9.33 22.59
CA MET A 203 2.98 -9.08 21.15
C MET A 203 2.79 -10.32 20.30
N ALA A 204 3.33 -11.47 20.71
CA ALA A 204 3.06 -12.74 20.05
C ALA A 204 1.56 -13.06 20.06
N ARG A 205 0.89 -12.88 21.22
CA ARG A 205 -0.55 -13.12 21.36
C ARG A 205 -1.40 -12.13 20.56
N VAL A 206 -1.02 -10.85 20.51
CA VAL A 206 -1.66 -9.84 19.65
C VAL A 206 -1.56 -10.21 18.17
N ARG A 207 -0.38 -10.64 17.70
CA ARG A 207 -0.19 -11.07 16.31
C ARG A 207 -1.08 -12.26 15.96
N LYS A 208 -1.08 -13.27 16.83
CA LYS A 208 -1.95 -14.46 16.69
C LYS A 208 -3.42 -14.04 16.63
N TRP A 209 -3.88 -13.19 17.55
CA TRP A 209 -5.25 -12.71 17.57
C TRP A 209 -5.69 -12.03 16.26
N PHE A 210 -4.82 -11.20 15.67
CA PHE A 210 -5.12 -10.60 14.36
C PHE A 210 -5.12 -11.60 13.21
N ALA A 211 -4.23 -12.60 13.24
CA ALA A 211 -4.19 -13.67 12.25
C ALA A 211 -5.49 -14.49 12.30
N ASP A 212 -5.89 -14.94 13.48
CA ASP A 212 -7.11 -15.73 13.71
C ASP A 212 -8.36 -14.95 13.26
N ARG A 213 -8.46 -13.66 13.64
CA ARG A 213 -9.60 -12.82 13.22
C ARG A 213 -9.65 -12.60 11.72
N LYS A 214 -8.48 -12.44 11.08
CA LYS A 214 -8.39 -12.31 9.63
C LYS A 214 -8.77 -13.62 8.92
N ALA A 215 -8.45 -14.78 9.50
CA ALA A 215 -8.86 -16.08 9.00
C ALA A 215 -10.39 -16.23 9.06
N LEU A 216 -11.00 -15.91 10.20
CA LEU A 216 -12.46 -15.90 10.39
C LEU A 216 -13.16 -14.94 9.40
N ASP A 217 -12.61 -13.75 9.18
CA ASP A 217 -13.16 -12.79 8.22
C ASP A 217 -13.03 -13.26 6.76
N ALA A 218 -12.03 -14.09 6.44
CA ALA A 218 -11.84 -14.67 5.11
C ALA A 218 -12.83 -15.82 4.89
N GLU A 219 -12.96 -16.71 5.88
CA GLU A 219 -13.94 -17.81 5.89
C GLU A 219 -15.37 -17.29 5.70
N LYS A 220 -15.77 -16.25 6.45
CA LYS A 220 -17.09 -15.60 6.29
C LYS A 220 -17.35 -15.03 4.91
N ARG A 221 -16.30 -14.71 4.14
CA ARG A 221 -16.40 -14.19 2.77
C ARG A 221 -16.27 -15.27 1.71
N GLY A 222 -16.06 -16.54 2.10
CA GLY A 222 -15.71 -17.61 1.16
C GLY A 222 -14.38 -17.37 0.46
N GLU A 223 -13.50 -16.54 1.03
CA GLU A 223 -12.19 -16.25 0.47
C GLU A 223 -11.12 -17.14 1.11
N THR A 224 -10.27 -17.78 0.29
CA THR A 224 -9.06 -18.43 0.81
C THR A 224 -8.14 -17.37 1.43
N PRO A 225 -7.64 -17.55 2.66
CA PRO A 225 -6.71 -16.63 3.28
C PRO A 225 -5.48 -16.38 2.41
N TRP A 226 -5.04 -15.13 2.29
CA TRP A 226 -3.95 -14.75 1.37
C TRP A 226 -2.59 -15.41 1.67
N TRP A 227 -2.37 -15.96 2.88
CA TRP A 227 -1.17 -16.76 3.20
C TRP A 227 -1.28 -18.22 2.73
N GLU A 228 -2.49 -18.71 2.47
CA GLU A 228 -2.77 -20.00 1.84
C GLU A 228 -2.99 -19.90 0.34
N ARG A 229 -3.26 -18.68 -0.18
CA ARG A 229 -3.27 -18.45 -1.62
C ARG A 229 -1.87 -18.80 -2.14
N PRO A 230 -1.74 -19.78 -3.05
CA PRO A 230 -0.46 -20.03 -3.69
C PRO A 230 0.00 -18.71 -4.29
N LEU A 231 1.24 -18.29 -3.96
CA LEU A 231 1.85 -17.17 -4.64
C LEU A 231 1.66 -17.42 -6.13
N PRO A 232 1.07 -16.49 -6.89
CA PRO A 232 0.82 -16.71 -8.31
C PRO A 232 2.15 -17.17 -8.89
N ALA A 233 2.16 -18.40 -9.42
CA ALA A 233 3.35 -18.98 -9.99
C ALA A 233 3.90 -17.91 -10.91
N ARG A 234 5.06 -17.35 -10.54
CA ARG A 234 5.70 -16.32 -11.33
C ARG A 234 5.96 -17.05 -12.64
N THR A 235 5.14 -16.80 -13.65
CA THR A 235 5.35 -17.31 -14.99
C THR A 235 6.62 -16.64 -15.45
N LEU A 236 7.75 -17.22 -15.06
CA LEU A 236 9.02 -17.11 -15.74
C LEU A 236 8.83 -17.82 -17.08
N LYS A 237 7.93 -17.28 -17.91
CA LYS A 237 7.95 -17.51 -19.34
C LYS A 237 9.04 -16.56 -19.86
N GLY A 238 10.26 -16.86 -19.44
CA GLY A 238 11.44 -16.44 -20.16
C GLY A 238 11.47 -17.33 -21.38
N ASP A 239 10.89 -16.83 -22.48
CA ASP A 239 11.26 -17.23 -23.82
C ASP A 239 12.72 -16.81 -24.02
N GLY A 240 13.61 -17.60 -23.43
CA GLY A 240 15.05 -17.60 -23.64
C GLY A 240 15.38 -18.97 -24.16
N ALA A 241 15.02 -19.21 -25.43
CA ALA A 241 15.50 -20.33 -26.19
C ALA A 241 17.04 -20.38 -26.04
N SER A 242 17.54 -21.34 -25.26
CA SER A 242 18.91 -21.79 -25.36
C SER A 242 19.10 -22.28 -26.80
N ALA A 243 19.79 -21.47 -27.60
CA ALA A 243 20.25 -21.86 -28.91
C ALA A 243 21.05 -23.18 -28.76
N PRO A 244 20.81 -24.20 -29.59
CA PRO A 244 21.63 -25.39 -29.57
C PRO A 244 23.06 -25.01 -29.93
N LEU A 245 24.03 -25.39 -29.09
CA LEU A 245 25.45 -25.35 -29.41
C LEU A 245 25.65 -26.02 -30.78
N ARG A 246 26.01 -25.22 -31.79
CA ARG A 246 26.55 -25.74 -33.05
C ARG A 246 27.82 -26.52 -32.70
N LYS A 247 27.78 -27.84 -32.85
CA LYS A 247 28.97 -28.69 -32.86
C LYS A 247 29.88 -28.20 -33.98
N ALA A 248 31.09 -27.77 -33.63
CA ALA A 248 32.13 -27.46 -34.59
C ALA A 248 32.49 -28.72 -35.39
N LYS A 249 32.52 -28.58 -36.71
CA LYS A 249 32.96 -29.59 -37.68
C LYS A 249 34.48 -29.75 -37.52
N PRO A 250 35.03 -30.96 -37.34
CA PRO A 250 36.48 -31.14 -37.32
C PRO A 250 37.03 -30.88 -38.74
N ALA A 251 38.16 -30.19 -38.80
CA ALA A 251 38.91 -29.95 -40.01
C ALA A 251 39.43 -31.27 -40.58
N GLU A 252 39.07 -31.58 -41.82
CA GLU A 252 39.72 -32.62 -42.60
C GLU A 252 41.16 -32.19 -42.90
N GLY A 253 42.10 -33.00 -42.43
CA GLY A 253 43.51 -32.85 -42.73
C GLY A 253 43.79 -33.17 -44.19
N SER A 254 44.51 -32.29 -44.86
CA SER A 254 45.15 -32.54 -46.13
C SER A 254 46.27 -33.57 -45.99
N SER A 255 46.21 -34.60 -46.81
CA SER A 255 47.37 -35.30 -47.38
C SER A 255 46.95 -35.86 -48.74
#